data_AF-Q9V200-F1
#
_entry.id   AF-Q9V200-F1
#
_cell.length_a   1.000
_cell.length_b   1.000
_cell.length_c   1.000
_cell.angle_alpha   90.00
_cell.angle_beta   90.00
_cell.angle_gamma   90.00
#
_symmetry.space_group_name_H-M   'P 1'
#
loop_
_entity.id
_entity.type
_entity.pdbx_description
1 polymer ?
#
loop_
_entity_poly.entity_id
_entity_poly.type
_entity_poly.pdbx_seq_one_letter_code
_entity_poly.pdbx_strand_id
1 'polypeptide(L)'
;MMLITTSHRPTRRTRSFGHDLERVFPNSLYMTRGKKTIQELLMEAYDRGYERLLIINVWKGNPLKMTFIKVHPDDWGYLGYLYLHGVKLQREMGFRGLNPIREDMPLVVTTAKRVGLDHLAFAQVFSELTTGKFVPRGDKSLLSIADKYNTDVLAVIERHPRGIVVNFYRLDVTKERAVGPLINVKIWIMEDGRRWDYKEAFGIKVKPRRKEGEAEEGARKDSH
;
A
#
# COMPACT_ATOMS: atom_id res chain seq x y z
N MET A 1 -5.39 7.62 -11.05
CA MET A 1 -6.21 7.97 -9.84
C MET A 1 -6.92 6.75 -9.25
N MET A 2 -7.34 6.76 -7.97
CA MET A 2 -7.87 5.55 -7.32
C MET A 2 -9.14 5.78 -6.46
N LEU A 3 -10.10 4.85 -6.56
CA LEU A 3 -11.14 4.67 -5.54
C LEU A 3 -10.60 3.75 -4.45
N ILE A 4 -10.63 4.21 -3.19
CA ILE A 4 -10.07 3.49 -2.04
C ILE A 4 -11.21 3.04 -1.15
N THR A 5 -11.23 1.78 -0.76
CA THR A 5 -12.20 1.25 0.19
C THR A 5 -11.59 0.14 1.04
N THR A 6 -12.41 -0.51 1.86
CA THR A 6 -12.01 -1.61 2.73
C THR A 6 -12.76 -2.90 2.39
N SER A 7 -12.39 -4.00 3.03
CA SER A 7 -13.29 -5.14 3.20
C SER A 7 -14.52 -4.74 4.03
N HIS A 8 -15.55 -5.58 4.05
CA HIS A 8 -16.70 -5.40 4.94
C HIS A 8 -16.26 -5.36 6.41
N ARG A 9 -17.02 -4.63 7.24
CA ARG A 9 -16.82 -4.48 8.69
C ARG A 9 -15.38 -4.07 9.09
N PRO A 10 -14.84 -2.95 8.55
CA PRO A 10 -13.48 -2.52 8.87
C PRO A 10 -13.36 -1.98 10.31
N THR A 11 -12.17 -2.10 10.90
CA THR A 11 -11.88 -1.45 12.18
C THR A 11 -11.70 0.06 12.04
N ARG A 12 -11.76 0.80 13.16
CA ARG A 12 -11.46 2.23 13.19
C ARG A 12 -10.05 2.54 12.65
N ARG A 13 -9.07 1.68 12.96
CA ARG A 13 -7.70 1.81 12.45
C ARG A 13 -7.65 1.69 10.93
N THR A 14 -8.31 0.68 10.35
CA THR A 14 -8.34 0.50 8.89
C THR A 14 -9.08 1.62 8.17
N ARG A 15 -10.18 2.13 8.73
CA ARG A 15 -10.85 3.32 8.19
C ARG A 15 -9.94 4.55 8.20
N SER A 16 -9.23 4.75 9.31
CA SER A 16 -8.25 5.84 9.42
C SER A 16 -7.15 5.69 8.37
N PHE A 17 -6.65 4.47 8.17
CA PHE A 17 -5.64 4.20 7.15
C PHE A 17 -6.17 4.52 5.74
N GLY A 18 -7.41 4.15 5.41
CA GLY A 18 -8.03 4.53 4.14
C GLY A 18 -8.07 6.04 3.89
N HIS A 19 -8.43 6.83 4.90
CA HIS A 19 -8.38 8.29 4.80
C HIS A 19 -6.96 8.86 4.72
N ASP A 20 -6.00 8.25 5.42
CA ASP A 20 -4.60 8.66 5.30
C ASP A 20 -4.07 8.43 3.87
N LEU A 21 -4.49 7.34 3.21
CA LEU A 21 -4.17 7.08 1.80
C LEU A 21 -4.82 8.09 0.84
N GLU A 22 -6.09 8.44 1.07
CA GLU A 22 -6.78 9.51 0.31
C GLU A 22 -6.00 10.83 0.35
N ARG A 23 -5.27 11.11 1.44
CA ARG A 23 -4.52 12.36 1.61
C ARG A 23 -3.17 12.41 0.91
N VAL A 24 -2.71 11.30 0.35
CA VAL A 24 -1.41 11.19 -0.31
C VAL A 24 -1.49 10.67 -1.73
N PHE A 25 -2.61 10.08 -2.14
CA PHE A 25 -2.84 9.72 -3.54
C PHE A 25 -3.61 10.85 -4.24
N PRO A 26 -2.99 11.53 -5.23
CA PRO A 26 -3.65 12.60 -5.97
C PRO A 26 -4.99 12.14 -6.56
N ASN A 27 -5.99 13.03 -6.46
CA ASN A 27 -7.33 12.82 -7.01
C ASN A 27 -8.01 11.51 -6.59
N SER A 28 -7.58 10.91 -5.48
CA SER A 28 -8.15 9.64 -5.00
C SER A 28 -9.20 9.89 -3.92
N LEU A 29 -10.13 8.97 -3.75
CA LEU A 29 -11.24 9.10 -2.80
C LEU A 29 -11.35 7.88 -1.91
N TYR A 30 -11.48 8.09 -0.61
CA TYR A 30 -11.88 7.02 0.29
C TYR A 30 -13.41 6.92 0.37
N MET A 31 -13.94 5.73 0.13
CA MET A 31 -15.36 5.42 0.24
C MET A 31 -15.61 4.29 1.23
N THR A 32 -16.65 4.45 2.04
CA THR A 32 -17.13 3.39 2.94
C THR A 32 -17.66 2.21 2.13
N ARG A 33 -17.17 1.00 2.44
CA ARG A 33 -17.52 -0.23 1.72
C ARG A 33 -19.02 -0.57 1.73
N GLY A 34 -19.70 -0.34 2.86
CA GLY A 34 -21.10 -0.70 3.04
C GLY A 34 -21.37 -2.19 2.78
N LYS A 35 -22.45 -2.49 2.06
CA LYS A 35 -22.78 -3.85 1.58
C LYS A 35 -22.30 -4.12 0.14
N LYS A 36 -21.65 -3.14 -0.50
CA LYS A 36 -21.27 -3.24 -1.92
C LYS A 36 -20.38 -4.45 -2.19
N THR A 37 -20.72 -5.18 -3.23
CA THR A 37 -19.95 -6.23 -3.88
C THR A 37 -18.73 -5.64 -4.59
N ILE A 38 -17.83 -6.49 -5.10
CA ILE A 38 -16.70 -6.00 -5.89
C ILE A 38 -17.19 -5.40 -7.22
N GLN A 39 -18.20 -6.01 -7.84
CA GLN A 39 -18.78 -5.52 -9.09
C GLN A 39 -19.42 -4.13 -8.92
N GLU A 40 -20.20 -3.91 -7.86
CA GLU A 40 -20.75 -2.58 -7.56
C GLU A 40 -19.66 -1.54 -7.29
N LEU A 41 -18.55 -1.92 -6.64
CA LEU A 41 -17.42 -1.02 -6.45
C LEU A 41 -16.70 -0.69 -7.75
N LEU A 42 -16.59 -1.65 -8.67
CA LEU A 42 -15.95 -1.45 -9.97
C LEU A 42 -16.79 -0.54 -10.86
N MET A 43 -18.11 -0.74 -10.88
CA MET A 43 -19.04 0.16 -11.58
C MET A 43 -18.94 1.58 -11.00
N GLU A 44 -19.02 1.72 -9.68
CA GLU A 44 -18.87 3.03 -9.03
C GLU A 44 -17.50 3.68 -9.31
N ALA A 45 -16.42 2.89 -9.34
CA ALA A 45 -15.10 3.39 -9.68
C ALA A 45 -15.05 3.88 -11.13
N TYR A 46 -15.61 3.09 -12.06
CA TYR A 46 -15.66 3.41 -13.49
C TYR A 46 -16.51 4.66 -13.77
N ASP A 47 -17.72 4.72 -13.21
CA ASP A 47 -18.65 5.85 -13.38
C ASP A 47 -18.06 7.17 -12.88
N ARG A 48 -17.18 7.10 -11.88
CA ARG A 48 -16.46 8.26 -11.32
C ARG A 48 -15.10 8.50 -11.99
N GLY A 49 -14.74 7.74 -13.02
CA GLY A 49 -13.49 7.92 -13.78
C GLY A 49 -12.21 7.43 -13.08
N TYR A 50 -12.32 6.58 -12.06
CA TYR A 50 -11.13 6.02 -11.40
C TYR A 50 -10.52 4.87 -12.19
N GLU A 51 -9.20 4.92 -12.40
CA GLU A 51 -8.45 3.87 -13.13
C GLU A 51 -8.10 2.64 -12.28
N ARG A 52 -8.19 2.79 -10.95
CA ARG A 52 -7.87 1.74 -9.98
C ARG A 52 -8.89 1.70 -8.87
N LEU A 53 -9.19 0.49 -8.42
CA LEU A 53 -9.87 0.22 -7.16
C LEU A 53 -8.87 -0.39 -6.19
N LEU A 54 -8.70 0.24 -5.03
CA LEU A 54 -7.88 -0.22 -3.94
C LEU A 54 -8.76 -0.71 -2.79
N ILE A 55 -8.64 -1.99 -2.42
CA ILE A 55 -9.36 -2.59 -1.30
C ILE A 55 -8.38 -2.95 -0.18
N ILE A 56 -8.60 -2.39 1.01
CA ILE A 56 -7.82 -2.68 2.21
C ILE A 56 -8.51 -3.77 3.04
N ASN A 57 -7.88 -4.94 3.17
CA ASN A 57 -8.37 -6.02 4.02
C ASN A 57 -7.86 -5.89 5.46
N VAL A 58 -8.67 -6.39 6.38
CA VAL A 58 -8.39 -6.42 7.83
C VAL A 58 -8.03 -7.82 8.28
N TRP A 59 -7.07 -7.93 9.20
CA TRP A 59 -6.81 -9.14 9.96
C TRP A 59 -6.48 -8.79 11.41
N LYS A 60 -7.11 -9.48 12.37
CA LYS A 60 -6.92 -9.25 13.82
C LYS A 60 -6.91 -7.76 14.18
N GLY A 61 -7.86 -7.02 13.61
CA GLY A 61 -8.06 -5.59 13.87
C GLY A 61 -7.15 -4.61 13.10
N ASN A 62 -6.15 -5.08 12.37
CA ASN A 62 -5.16 -4.26 11.67
C ASN A 62 -5.28 -4.37 10.14
N PRO A 63 -4.90 -3.32 9.37
CA PRO A 63 -4.69 -3.44 7.93
C PRO A 63 -3.65 -4.52 7.63
N LEU A 64 -4.04 -5.52 6.84
CA LEU A 64 -3.17 -6.65 6.50
C LEU A 64 -2.78 -6.69 5.03
N LYS A 65 -3.73 -6.38 4.13
CA LYS A 65 -3.53 -6.54 2.69
C LYS A 65 -4.12 -5.36 1.96
N MET A 66 -3.40 -4.87 0.96
CA MET A 66 -3.88 -3.93 -0.04
C MET A 66 -4.03 -4.68 -1.35
N THR A 67 -5.25 -4.70 -1.89
CA THR A 67 -5.58 -5.36 -3.16
C THR A 67 -5.84 -4.29 -4.20
N PHE A 68 -5.13 -4.35 -5.32
CA PHE A 68 -5.25 -3.39 -6.42
C PHE A 68 -5.94 -4.06 -7.60
N ILE A 69 -6.94 -3.37 -8.15
CA ILE A 69 -7.74 -3.86 -9.26
C ILE A 69 -7.74 -2.76 -10.33
N LYS A 70 -7.44 -3.14 -11.58
CA LYS A 70 -7.62 -2.30 -12.76
C LYS A 70 -9.12 -2.10 -12.98
N VAL A 71 -9.54 -0.86 -13.11
CA VAL A 71 -10.93 -0.52 -13.45
C VAL A 71 -11.00 -0.30 -14.95
N HIS A 72 -11.87 -1.08 -15.60
CA HIS A 72 -12.18 -0.98 -17.02
C HIS A 72 -13.57 -1.62 -17.23
N PRO A 73 -14.41 -1.11 -18.15
CA PRO A 73 -15.77 -1.61 -18.31
C PRO A 73 -15.81 -3.10 -18.67
N ASP A 74 -14.96 -3.52 -19.61
CA ASP A 74 -14.98 -4.89 -20.15
C ASP A 74 -13.77 -5.75 -19.73
N ASP A 75 -12.75 -5.14 -19.11
CA ASP A 75 -11.43 -5.78 -18.85
C ASP A 75 -10.88 -5.35 -17.49
N TRP A 76 -11.76 -5.36 -16.47
CA TRP A 76 -11.30 -5.19 -15.11
C TRP A 76 -10.53 -6.45 -14.69
N GLY A 77 -9.53 -6.27 -13.84
CA GLY A 77 -8.70 -7.38 -13.39
C GLY A 77 -7.91 -7.04 -12.15
N TYR A 78 -7.63 -8.05 -11.33
CA TYR A 78 -6.66 -7.86 -10.26
C TYR A 78 -5.30 -7.48 -10.89
N LEU A 79 -4.54 -6.63 -10.21
CA LEU A 79 -3.18 -6.26 -10.62
C LEU A 79 -2.16 -6.87 -9.68
N GLY A 80 -2.46 -6.84 -8.38
CA GLY A 80 -1.61 -7.42 -7.36
C GLY A 80 -2.03 -7.08 -5.95
N TYR A 81 -1.23 -7.59 -5.02
CA TYR A 81 -1.47 -7.54 -3.59
C TYR A 81 -0.20 -7.13 -2.85
N LEU A 82 -0.36 -6.25 -1.87
CA LEU A 82 0.67 -5.95 -0.88
C LEU A 82 0.21 -6.50 0.46
N TYR A 83 0.95 -7.46 1.00
CA TYR A 83 0.77 -7.87 2.39
C TYR A 83 1.63 -7.02 3.30
N LEU A 84 1.06 -6.63 4.43
CA LEU A 84 1.63 -5.66 5.34
C LEU A 84 2.12 -6.33 6.63
N HIS A 85 3.26 -5.87 7.14
CA HIS A 85 3.65 -6.09 8.53
C HIS A 85 2.94 -5.13 9.48
N GLY A 86 2.64 -3.91 9.00
CA GLY A 86 1.97 -2.89 9.77
C GLY A 86 1.93 -1.57 9.03
N VAL A 87 1.19 -0.62 9.60
CA VAL A 87 1.11 0.76 9.11
C VAL A 87 1.29 1.71 10.28
N LYS A 88 1.93 2.87 10.06
CA LYS A 88 1.94 4.00 10.99
C LYS A 88 1.10 5.11 10.39
N LEU A 89 0.06 5.53 11.11
CA LEU A 89 -0.90 6.52 10.64
C LEU A 89 -0.30 7.93 10.70
N GLN A 90 -0.80 8.85 9.88
CA GLN A 90 -0.35 10.25 9.84
C GLN A 90 -0.41 10.91 11.23
N ARG A 91 -1.49 10.66 11.98
CA ARG A 91 -1.65 11.17 13.36
C ARG A 91 -0.61 10.62 14.34
N GLU A 92 -0.10 9.42 14.10
CA GLU A 92 0.97 8.78 14.89
C GLU A 92 2.35 9.32 14.50
N MET A 93 2.42 10.02 13.37
CA MET A 93 3.59 10.76 12.88
C MET A 93 3.50 12.26 13.18
N GLY A 94 2.46 12.71 13.88
CA GLY A 94 2.28 14.10 14.29
C GLY A 94 1.48 14.96 13.31
N PHE A 95 0.86 14.37 12.29
CA PHE A 95 0.06 15.10 11.29
C PHE A 95 -1.43 14.77 11.46
N ARG A 96 -2.24 15.80 11.72
CA ARG A 96 -3.70 15.69 11.87
C ARG A 96 -4.38 16.62 10.89
N GLY A 97 -5.50 16.19 10.32
CA GLY A 97 -6.34 17.05 9.48
C GLY A 97 -5.70 17.51 8.18
N LEU A 98 -4.76 16.75 7.60
CA LEU A 98 -4.26 17.06 6.27
C LEU A 98 -5.41 16.96 5.25
N ASN A 99 -5.50 17.94 4.37
CA ASN A 99 -6.49 17.95 3.30
C ASN A 99 -6.09 16.94 2.21
N PRO A 100 -7.05 16.24 1.59
CA PRO A 100 -6.78 15.45 0.39
C PRO A 100 -6.19 16.29 -0.74
N ILE A 101 -5.35 15.66 -1.57
CA ILE A 101 -4.80 16.29 -2.78
C ILE A 101 -5.87 16.18 -3.87
N ARG A 102 -6.41 17.33 -4.30
CA ARG A 102 -7.48 17.44 -5.30
C ARG A 102 -7.01 18.07 -6.60
N GLU A 103 -5.76 18.49 -6.64
CA GLU A 103 -5.07 19.01 -7.79
C GLU A 103 -4.62 17.86 -8.68
N ASP A 104 -4.68 18.07 -10.00
CA ASP A 104 -4.16 17.10 -10.96
C ASP A 104 -2.63 17.15 -11.00
N MET A 105 -2.00 16.17 -10.35
CA MET A 105 -0.55 16.02 -10.28
C MET A 105 -0.16 14.53 -10.24
N PRO A 106 1.02 14.16 -10.78
CA PRO A 106 1.45 12.77 -10.74
C PRO A 106 1.89 12.37 -9.33
N LEU A 107 1.53 11.15 -8.91
CA LEU A 107 2.26 10.50 -7.83
C LEU A 107 3.64 10.10 -8.38
N VAL A 108 4.70 10.67 -7.83
CA VAL A 108 6.05 10.23 -8.14
C VAL A 108 6.51 9.21 -7.10
N VAL A 109 6.89 8.03 -7.57
CA VAL A 109 7.48 6.97 -6.75
C VAL A 109 9.00 7.02 -6.93
N THR A 110 9.74 7.05 -5.83
CA THR A 110 11.21 6.99 -5.85
C THR A 110 11.70 6.15 -4.69
N THR A 111 13.01 6.07 -4.48
CA THR A 111 13.59 5.33 -3.37
C THR A 111 14.34 6.25 -2.42
N ALA A 112 14.64 5.76 -1.22
CA ALA A 112 15.74 6.30 -0.44
C ALA A 112 17.05 6.21 -1.22
N LYS A 113 18.04 7.03 -0.83
CA LYS A 113 19.39 6.91 -1.38
C LYS A 113 19.99 5.57 -0.95
N ARG A 114 20.80 4.96 -1.84
CA ARG A 114 21.58 3.73 -1.55
C ARG A 114 20.71 2.53 -1.11
N VAL A 115 19.66 2.21 -1.88
CA VAL A 115 18.85 0.99 -1.69
C VAL A 115 19.28 -0.14 -2.64
N GLY A 116 18.88 -1.38 -2.34
CA GLY A 116 19.18 -2.55 -3.18
C GLY A 116 18.18 -2.76 -4.33
N LEU A 117 18.44 -3.76 -5.18
CA LEU A 117 17.62 -4.08 -6.36
C LEU A 117 16.16 -4.34 -6.02
N ASP A 118 15.88 -5.04 -4.92
CA ASP A 118 14.51 -5.31 -4.47
C ASP A 118 13.67 -4.04 -4.24
N HIS A 119 14.32 -2.95 -3.82
CA HIS A 119 13.62 -1.68 -3.58
C HIS A 119 13.30 -0.97 -4.89
N LEU A 120 14.19 -1.08 -5.89
CA LEU A 120 13.95 -0.55 -7.23
C LEU A 120 12.84 -1.36 -7.92
N ALA A 121 12.89 -2.69 -7.82
CA ALA A 121 11.85 -3.57 -8.32
C ALA A 121 10.50 -3.27 -7.67
N PHE A 122 10.48 -3.11 -6.34
CA PHE A 122 9.25 -2.75 -5.64
C PHE A 122 8.77 -1.33 -5.97
N ALA A 123 9.66 -0.36 -6.18
CA ALA A 123 9.27 0.98 -6.63
C ALA A 123 8.57 0.96 -7.99
N GLN A 124 9.10 0.16 -8.93
CA GLN A 124 8.46 -0.06 -10.24
C GLN A 124 7.07 -0.69 -10.06
N VAL A 125 6.98 -1.79 -9.31
CA VAL A 125 5.71 -2.47 -8.99
C VAL A 125 4.72 -1.52 -8.33
N PHE A 126 5.14 -0.77 -7.31
CA PHE A 126 4.27 0.15 -6.60
C PHE A 126 3.77 1.28 -7.51
N SER A 127 4.61 1.79 -8.42
CA SER A 127 4.18 2.77 -9.41
C SER A 127 3.12 2.21 -10.37
N GLU A 128 3.28 0.96 -10.82
CA GLU A 128 2.32 0.27 -11.70
C GLU A 128 0.96 0.05 -11.01
N LEU A 129 0.99 -0.43 -9.76
CA LEU A 129 -0.20 -0.66 -8.93
C LEU A 129 -0.98 0.64 -8.68
N THR A 130 -0.28 1.77 -8.55
CA THR A 130 -0.86 3.07 -8.14
C THR A 130 -1.07 4.06 -9.27
N THR A 131 -0.82 3.69 -10.53
CA THR A 131 -0.76 4.64 -11.68
C THR A 131 0.26 5.77 -11.49
N GLY A 132 1.27 5.55 -10.63
CA GLY A 132 2.33 6.52 -10.37
C GLY A 132 3.46 6.43 -11.39
N LYS A 133 4.41 7.37 -11.28
CA LYS A 133 5.61 7.42 -12.11
C LYS A 133 6.83 7.08 -11.29
N PHE A 134 7.50 5.96 -11.61
CA PHE A 134 8.78 5.64 -10.99
C PHE A 134 9.91 6.53 -11.51
N VAL A 135 10.68 7.11 -10.59
CA VAL A 135 11.85 7.93 -10.85
C VAL A 135 13.01 7.43 -9.99
N PRO A 136 14.10 6.92 -10.60
CA PRO A 136 15.29 6.53 -9.87
C PRO A 136 15.88 7.69 -9.03
N ARG A 137 16.18 7.39 -7.77
CA ARG A 137 16.67 8.38 -6.80
C ARG A 137 18.04 8.95 -7.16
N GLY A 138 19.00 8.08 -7.46
CA GLY A 138 20.42 8.45 -7.61
C GLY A 138 20.89 9.33 -6.45
N ASP A 139 21.59 10.42 -6.78
CA ASP A 139 22.03 11.43 -5.80
C ASP A 139 21.10 12.65 -5.67
N LYS A 140 20.00 12.67 -6.42
CA LYS A 140 19.03 13.80 -6.44
C LYS A 140 18.39 13.99 -5.06
N SER A 141 17.97 15.23 -4.77
CA SER A 141 17.18 15.55 -3.57
C SER A 141 15.70 15.25 -3.83
N LEU A 142 14.87 15.17 -2.76
CA LEU A 142 13.43 14.91 -2.96
C LEU A 142 12.80 16.12 -3.63
N LEU A 143 13.18 17.31 -3.19
CA LEU A 143 12.77 18.57 -3.79
C LEU A 143 13.12 18.65 -5.27
N SER A 144 14.35 18.32 -5.68
CA SER A 144 14.71 18.40 -7.11
C SER A 144 13.99 17.37 -7.99
N ILE A 145 13.58 16.23 -7.43
CA ILE A 145 12.69 15.30 -8.12
C ILE A 145 11.29 15.91 -8.23
N ALA A 146 10.75 16.40 -7.13
CA ALA A 146 9.42 17.00 -7.07
C ALA A 146 9.26 18.16 -8.06
N ASP A 147 10.19 19.11 -8.04
CA ASP A 147 10.23 20.27 -8.95
C ASP A 147 10.28 19.81 -10.42
N LYS A 148 11.15 18.84 -10.73
CA LYS A 148 11.29 18.32 -12.10
C LYS A 148 10.00 17.69 -12.64
N TYR A 149 9.21 17.06 -11.77
CA TYR A 149 8.00 16.34 -12.16
C TYR A 149 6.71 17.08 -11.77
N ASN A 150 6.82 18.34 -11.34
CA ASN A 150 5.72 19.21 -10.94
C ASN A 150 4.72 18.49 -10.02
N THR A 151 5.20 18.00 -8.87
CA THR A 151 4.39 17.32 -7.88
C THR A 151 4.78 17.73 -6.48
N ASP A 152 3.83 17.82 -5.57
CA ASP A 152 4.09 18.03 -4.14
C ASP A 152 4.17 16.71 -3.37
N VAL A 153 3.82 15.58 -3.99
CA VAL A 153 3.72 14.29 -3.31
C VAL A 153 4.65 13.23 -3.87
N LEU A 154 5.42 12.62 -2.97
CA LEU A 154 6.37 11.57 -3.28
C LEU A 154 6.10 10.34 -2.42
N ALA A 155 5.96 9.18 -3.06
CA ALA A 155 6.09 7.88 -2.39
C ALA A 155 7.55 7.44 -2.42
N VAL A 156 8.18 7.33 -1.26
CA VAL A 156 9.59 6.97 -1.12
C VAL A 156 9.69 5.55 -0.56
N ILE A 157 10.38 4.70 -1.32
CA ILE A 157 10.63 3.31 -0.96
C ILE A 157 11.91 3.23 -0.12
N GLU A 158 11.77 2.80 1.12
CA GLU A 158 12.80 2.84 2.16
C GLU A 158 13.10 1.45 2.72
N ARG A 159 14.33 1.27 3.24
CA ARG A 159 14.75 0.03 3.89
C ARG A 159 13.99 -0.17 5.20
N HIS A 160 13.61 -1.41 5.49
CA HIS A 160 13.09 -1.79 6.80
C HIS A 160 13.64 -3.16 7.24
N PRO A 161 13.99 -3.38 8.52
CA PRO A 161 14.62 -4.64 8.95
C PRO A 161 13.81 -5.92 8.69
N ARG A 162 12.49 -5.78 8.51
CA ARG A 162 11.55 -6.90 8.26
C ARG A 162 10.73 -6.71 6.99
N GLY A 163 11.20 -5.95 6.01
CA GLY A 163 10.42 -5.73 4.79
C GLY A 163 10.93 -4.54 3.98
N ILE A 164 10.04 -3.98 3.17
CA ILE A 164 10.27 -2.71 2.46
C ILE A 164 9.17 -1.74 2.87
N VAL A 165 9.53 -0.50 3.10
CA VAL A 165 8.57 0.52 3.52
C VAL A 165 8.26 1.46 2.37
N VAL A 166 6.98 1.80 2.22
CA VAL A 166 6.54 2.98 1.47
C VAL A 166 6.23 4.07 2.48
N ASN A 167 6.84 5.24 2.32
CA ASN A 167 6.50 6.41 3.11
C ASN A 167 6.17 7.59 2.18
N PHE A 168 5.31 8.49 2.62
CA PHE A 168 4.83 9.59 1.77
C PHE A 168 5.34 10.92 2.27
N TYR A 169 5.87 11.73 1.36
CA TYR A 169 6.28 13.10 1.59
C TYR A 169 5.31 14.01 0.88
N ARG A 170 4.92 15.09 1.55
CA ARG A 170 4.09 16.16 1.02
C ARG A 170 4.82 17.47 1.21
N LEU A 171 5.47 17.95 0.14
CA LEU A 171 6.39 19.09 0.19
C LEU A 171 5.66 20.42 0.38
N ASP A 172 4.37 20.45 0.08
CA ASP A 172 3.45 21.54 0.41
C ASP A 172 3.16 21.63 1.92
N VAL A 173 3.29 20.50 2.65
CA VAL A 173 3.10 20.45 4.11
C VAL A 173 4.43 20.61 4.85
N THR A 174 5.45 19.87 4.44
CA THR A 174 6.79 19.94 5.03
C THR A 174 7.84 19.47 4.04
N LYS A 175 8.96 20.19 3.98
CA LYS A 175 10.12 19.84 3.15
C LYS A 175 11.09 18.88 3.85
N GLU A 176 10.92 18.64 5.15
CA GLU A 176 11.94 18.01 6.00
C GLU A 176 11.68 16.54 6.28
N ARG A 177 10.42 16.14 6.49
CA ARG A 177 10.07 14.79 6.94
C ARG A 177 8.86 14.22 6.22
N ALA A 178 8.79 12.90 6.15
CA ALA A 178 7.61 12.21 5.63
C ALA A 178 6.37 12.50 6.49
N VAL A 179 5.23 12.68 5.83
CA VAL A 179 3.92 12.85 6.47
C VAL A 179 3.22 11.52 6.70
N GLY A 180 3.61 10.47 5.97
CA GLY A 180 2.97 9.17 5.99
C GLY A 180 1.63 9.12 5.26
N PRO A 181 0.89 8.00 5.32
CA PRO A 181 1.13 6.90 6.24
C PRO A 181 2.37 6.09 5.88
N LEU A 182 3.08 5.59 6.88
CA LEU A 182 4.17 4.64 6.65
C LEU A 182 3.57 3.25 6.46
N ILE A 183 3.83 2.61 5.33
CA ILE A 183 3.32 1.28 4.96
C ILE A 183 4.47 0.31 4.94
N ASN A 184 4.46 -0.68 5.84
CA ASN A 184 5.49 -1.70 5.90
C ASN A 184 5.04 -2.96 5.16
N VAL A 185 5.62 -3.20 3.98
CA VAL A 185 5.29 -4.30 3.07
C VAL A 185 6.21 -5.48 3.34
N LYS A 186 5.60 -6.64 3.58
CA LYS A 186 6.31 -7.90 3.81
C LYS A 186 6.39 -8.77 2.57
N ILE A 187 5.35 -8.76 1.76
CA ILE A 187 5.22 -9.57 0.55
C ILE A 187 4.47 -8.73 -0.46
N TRP A 188 4.92 -8.73 -1.70
CA TRP A 188 4.14 -8.23 -2.83
C TRP A 188 4.01 -9.33 -3.88
N ILE A 189 2.85 -9.39 -4.53
CA ILE A 189 2.51 -10.39 -5.54
C ILE A 189 1.74 -9.66 -6.65
N MET A 190 2.19 -9.81 -7.89
CA MET A 190 1.51 -9.34 -9.10
C MET A 190 0.77 -10.50 -9.75
N GLU A 191 -0.31 -10.21 -10.48
CA GLU A 191 -1.07 -11.24 -11.20
C GLU A 191 -0.27 -11.88 -12.34
N ASP A 192 0.72 -11.18 -12.91
CA ASP A 192 1.63 -11.72 -13.92
C ASP A 192 2.67 -12.73 -13.36
N GLY A 193 2.60 -13.03 -12.07
CA GLY A 193 3.48 -13.99 -11.38
C GLY A 193 4.71 -13.37 -10.74
N ARG A 194 5.05 -12.10 -11.01
CA ARG A 194 6.12 -11.41 -10.26
C ARG A 194 5.76 -11.40 -8.78
N ARG A 195 6.69 -11.79 -7.91
CA ARG A 195 6.50 -11.76 -6.46
C ARG A 195 7.79 -11.48 -5.73
N TRP A 196 7.67 -11.07 -4.47
CA TRP A 196 8.77 -10.98 -3.53
C TRP A 196 8.27 -11.24 -2.12
N ASP A 197 9.05 -12.01 -1.36
CA ASP A 197 8.83 -12.28 0.06
C ASP A 197 10.09 -11.88 0.84
N TYR A 198 9.94 -11.03 1.86
CA TYR A 198 11.06 -10.57 2.66
C TYR A 198 11.85 -11.69 3.33
N LYS A 199 11.21 -12.82 3.67
CA LYS A 199 11.89 -13.96 4.30
C LYS A 199 12.79 -14.68 3.30
N GLU A 200 12.31 -14.85 2.08
CA GLU A 200 13.08 -15.45 0.98
C GLU A 200 14.26 -14.52 0.64
N ALA A 201 13.99 -13.23 0.46
CA ALA A 201 14.99 -12.23 0.12
C ALA A 201 16.08 -12.07 1.19
N PHE A 202 15.73 -12.19 2.47
CA PHE A 202 16.67 -12.04 3.59
C PHE A 202 17.22 -13.38 4.12
N GLY A 203 16.93 -14.51 3.46
CA GLY A 203 17.40 -15.83 3.89
C GLY A 203 16.89 -16.26 5.28
N ILE A 204 15.74 -15.75 5.72
CA ILE A 204 15.17 -16.04 7.03
C ILE A 204 14.51 -17.41 6.99
N LYS A 205 15.11 -18.40 7.67
CA LYS A 205 14.54 -19.75 7.79
C LYS A 205 13.13 -19.70 8.42
N VAL A 206 12.15 -20.22 7.70
CA VAL A 206 10.78 -20.39 8.20
C VAL A 206 10.67 -21.82 8.74
N LYS A 207 10.39 -21.96 10.05
CA LYS A 207 10.00 -23.28 10.56
C LYS A 207 8.72 -23.72 9.82
N PRO A 208 8.65 -24.95 9.29
CA PRO A 208 7.44 -25.44 8.66
C PRO A 208 6.26 -25.26 9.61
N ARG A 209 5.13 -24.76 9.10
CA ARG A 209 3.88 -24.71 9.87
C ARG A 209 3.57 -26.15 10.26
N ARG A 210 3.49 -26.45 11.57
CA ARG A 210 2.85 -27.69 12.04
C ARG A 210 1.50 -27.74 11.35
N LYS A 211 1.22 -28.83 10.62
CA LYS A 211 -0.09 -29.04 10.00
C LYS A 211 -1.12 -28.88 11.13
N GLU A 212 -2.16 -28.10 10.91
CA GLU A 212 -3.21 -27.80 11.91
C GLU A 212 -3.98 -29.05 12.40
N GLY A 213 -3.58 -30.27 12.04
CA GLY A 213 -4.11 -31.53 12.59
C GLY A 213 -3.30 -32.14 13.75
N GLU A 214 -2.03 -31.79 13.96
CA GLU A 214 -1.21 -32.46 15.01
C GLU A 214 -1.43 -31.86 16.42
N ALA A 215 -2.03 -30.68 16.52
CA ALA A 215 -2.32 -30.07 17.82
C ALA A 215 -3.54 -30.69 18.52
N GLU A 216 -4.48 -31.27 17.77
CA GLU A 216 -5.67 -31.90 18.37
C GLU A 216 -5.42 -33.33 18.85
N GLU A 217 -4.45 -34.05 18.28
CA GLU A 217 -4.09 -35.40 18.76
C GLU A 217 -3.30 -35.39 20.07
N GLY A 218 -2.56 -34.31 20.35
CA GLY A 218 -1.81 -34.18 21.60
C GLY A 218 -2.70 -33.95 22.82
N ALA A 219 -3.86 -33.30 22.66
CA ALA A 219 -4.74 -32.96 23.79
C ALA A 219 -5.71 -34.08 24.19
N ARG A 220 -5.90 -35.11 23.36
CA ARG A 220 -6.80 -36.24 23.67
C ARG A 220 -6.13 -37.43 24.35
N LYS A 221 -4.79 -37.47 24.43
CA LYS A 221 -4.08 -38.59 25.07
C LYS A 221 -3.88 -38.45 26.58
N ASP A 222 -4.13 -37.27 27.15
CA ASP A 222 -3.95 -37.04 28.59
C ASP A 222 -5.27 -37.06 29.38
N SER A 223 -6.35 -37.53 28.76
CA SER A 223 -7.66 -37.66 29.40
C SER A 223 -8.14 -39.11 29.38
N HIS A 224 -7.37 -40.01 30.00
CA HIS A 224 -7.84 -41.32 30.49
C HIS A 224 -7.04 -41.77 31.70
#